data_AF-A0A965QY99-F1
#
_entry.id   AF-A0A965QY99-F1
#
_cell.length_a   1.000
_cell.length_b   1.000
_cell.length_c   1.000
_cell.angle_alpha   90.00
_cell.angle_beta   90.00
_cell.angle_gamma   90.00
#
_symmetry.space_group_name_H-M   'P 1'
#
loop_
_entity.id
_entity.type
_entity.pdbx_description
1 polymer ?
#
loop_
_entity_poly.entity_id
_entity_poly.type
_entity_poly.pdbx_seq_one_letter_code
_entity_poly.pdbx_strand_id
1 'polypeptide(L)' 'MTRENPLYQRRRPPTAAELQAIPWLHALSADARERAAADIRIAVAQTGETVCRSGRPVTYWFGVVDGL' A
#
# COMPACT_ATOMS: atom_id res chain seq x y z
N MET A 1 23.72 12.78 7.69
CA MET A 1 23.04 12.10 6.57
C MET A 1 22.05 11.10 7.15
N THR A 2 20.85 11.57 7.46
CA THR A 2 19.77 10.69 7.92
C THR A 2 19.44 9.76 6.78
N ARG A 3 19.79 8.47 6.91
CA ARG A 3 19.22 7.44 6.03
C ARG A 3 17.73 7.46 6.33
N GLU A 4 16.98 8.18 5.51
CA GLU A 4 15.52 8.13 5.55
C GLU A 4 15.12 6.68 5.64
N ASN A 5 14.32 6.39 6.66
CA ASN A 5 13.93 5.03 6.92
C ASN A 5 13.16 4.51 5.69
N PRO A 6 13.61 3.47 4.96
CA PRO A 6 13.02 3.07 3.69
C PRO A 6 11.50 2.99 3.75
N LEU A 7 10.80 3.44 2.71
CA LEU A 7 9.32 3.45 2.58
C LEU A 7 8.65 2.22 3.22
N TYR A 8 9.21 1.03 2.96
CA TYR A 8 8.74 -0.24 3.49
C TYR A 8 8.65 -0.27 5.03
N GLN A 9 9.62 0.27 5.75
CA GLN A 9 9.65 0.24 7.23
C GLN A 9 8.62 1.18 7.86
N ARG A 10 8.16 2.21 7.13
CA ARG A 10 7.16 3.17 7.61
C ARG A 10 5.72 2.72 7.37
N ARG A 11 5.52 1.46 6.96
CA ARG A 11 4.20 0.92 6.66
C ARG A 11 3.38 0.73 7.92
N ARG A 12 2.10 1.08 7.85
CA ARG A 12 1.11 0.87 8.90
C ARG A 12 -0.08 0.06 8.38
N PRO A 13 -0.90 -0.52 9.28
CA PRO A 13 -2.23 -1.00 8.91
C PRO A 13 -3.08 0.13 8.28
N PRO A 14 -3.95 -0.21 7.32
CA PRO A 14 -4.91 0.74 6.79
C PRO A 14 -5.99 1.05 7.84
N THR A 15 -6.54 2.25 7.76
CA THR A 15 -7.75 2.63 8.50
C THR A 15 -8.99 2.02 7.83
N ALA A 16 -10.11 2.00 8.55
CA ALA A 16 -11.38 1.57 7.97
C ALA A 16 -11.77 2.42 6.73
N ALA A 17 -11.61 3.74 6.80
CA ALA A 17 -11.93 4.63 5.68
C ALA A 17 -11.07 4.34 4.43
N GLU A 18 -9.76 4.12 4.62
CA GLU A 18 -8.86 3.76 3.52
C GLU A 18 -9.22 2.41 2.89
N LEU A 19 -9.62 1.42 3.69
CA LEU A 19 -10.10 0.13 3.16
C LEU A 19 -11.42 0.31 2.37
N GLN A 20 -12.34 1.13 2.86
CA GLN A 20 -13.61 1.39 2.17
C GLN A 20 -13.42 2.14 0.85
N ALA A 21 -12.34 2.91 0.72
CA ALA A 21 -12.02 3.63 -0.52
C ALA A 21 -11.52 2.71 -1.66
N ILE A 22 -11.21 1.43 -1.37
CA ILE A 22 -10.70 0.48 -2.37
C ILE A 22 -11.87 -0.21 -3.10
N PRO A 23 -12.19 0.15 -4.36
CA PRO A 23 -13.44 -0.30 -4.98
C PRO A 23 -13.51 -1.82 -5.21
N TRP A 24 -12.38 -2.43 -5.60
CA TRP A 24 -12.32 -3.86 -5.86
C TRP A 24 -12.45 -4.71 -4.59
N LEU A 25 -12.18 -4.15 -3.41
CA LEU A 25 -12.28 -4.87 -2.14
C LEU A 25 -13.74 -5.22 -1.82
N HIS A 26 -14.70 -4.41 -2.30
CA HIS A 26 -16.14 -4.64 -2.13
C HIS A 26 -16.69 -5.75 -3.03
N ALA A 27 -15.98 -6.10 -4.10
CA ALA A 27 -16.37 -7.16 -5.01
C ALA A 27 -15.94 -8.56 -4.53
N LEU A 28 -15.13 -8.64 -3.47
CA LEU A 28 -14.63 -9.91 -2.93
C LEU A 28 -15.66 -10.58 -2.01
N SER A 29 -15.58 -11.91 -1.92
CA SER A 29 -16.26 -12.65 -0.85
C SER A 29 -15.76 -12.20 0.53
N ALA A 30 -16.52 -12.48 1.59
CA ALA A 30 -16.14 -12.11 2.95
C ALA A 30 -14.73 -12.60 3.33
N ASP A 31 -14.44 -13.88 3.10
CA ASP A 31 -13.13 -14.49 3.43
C ASP A 31 -11.99 -13.87 2.60
N ALA A 32 -12.21 -13.64 1.31
CA ALA A 32 -11.21 -13.03 0.45
C ALA A 32 -10.97 -11.56 0.82
N ARG A 33 -12.02 -10.83 1.19
CA ARG A 33 -11.94 -9.46 1.69
C ARG A 33 -11.17 -9.40 3.00
N GLU A 34 -11.44 -10.28 3.94
CA GLU A 34 -10.73 -10.34 5.22
C GLU A 34 -9.24 -10.63 5.00
N ARG A 35 -8.92 -11.62 4.16
CA ARG A 35 -7.54 -11.93 3.79
C ARG A 35 -6.84 -10.76 3.12
N ALA A 36 -7.47 -10.13 2.14
CA ALA A 36 -6.89 -8.98 1.44
C ALA A 36 -6.67 -7.79 2.39
N ALA A 37 -7.65 -7.47 3.25
CA ALA A 37 -7.55 -6.39 4.23
C ALA A 37 -6.41 -6.63 5.24
N ALA A 38 -6.16 -7.87 5.64
CA ALA A 38 -5.06 -8.24 6.52
C ALA A 38 -3.67 -8.01 5.91
N ASP A 39 -3.55 -8.18 4.58
CA ASP A 39 -2.27 -8.08 3.85
C ASP A 39 -1.98 -6.65 3.35
N ILE A 40 -3.00 -5.79 3.20
CA ILE A 40 -2.83 -4.39 2.79
C ILE A 40 -2.04 -3.59 3.83
N ARG A 41 -1.12 -2.76 3.34
CA ARG A 41 -0.33 -1.82 4.15
C ARG A 41 -0.30 -0.45 3.49
N ILE A 42 -0.33 0.59 4.31
CA ILE A 42 -0.24 1.99 3.86
C ILE A 42 1.11 2.56 4.26
N ALA A 43 1.76 3.26 3.33
CA ALA A 43 2.97 4.04 3.59
C ALA A 43 2.91 5.35 2.80
N VAL A 44 3.43 6.42 3.38
CA VAL A 44 3.55 7.72 2.70
C VAL A 44 4.93 7.80 2.05
N ALA A 45 4.94 7.96 0.72
CA ALA A 45 6.15 8.28 -0.02
C ALA A 45 6.43 9.78 0.07
N GLN A 46 7.68 10.13 0.40
CA GLN A 46 8.16 11.50 0.40
C GLN A 46 8.56 11.93 -1.02
N THR A 47 8.57 13.25 -1.26
CA THR A 47 9.02 13.79 -2.54
C THR A 47 10.47 13.37 -2.82
N GLY A 48 10.71 12.84 -4.02
CA GLY A 48 12.04 12.33 -4.41
C GLY A 48 12.32 10.89 -4.00
N GLU A 49 11.46 10.24 -3.20
CA GLU A 49 11.60 8.80 -2.92
C GLU A 49 11.18 7.95 -4.11
N THR A 50 11.94 6.88 -4.36
CA THR A 50 11.61 5.90 -5.39
C THR A 50 10.69 4.81 -4.82
N VAL A 51 9.48 4.68 -5.35
CA VAL A 51 8.49 3.64 -4.95
C VAL A 51 8.73 2.31 -5.67
N CYS A 52 8.95 2.36 -6.99
CA CYS A 52 9.19 1.18 -7.82
C CYS A 52 10.26 1.44 -8.89
N ARG A 53 10.89 0.36 -9.38
CA ARG A 53 11.82 0.40 -10.52
C ARG A 53 11.47 -0.70 -11.50
N SER A 54 11.61 -0.42 -12.80
CA SER A 54 11.37 -1.39 -13.87
C SER A 54 12.45 -2.48 -13.93
N GLY A 55 12.10 -3.64 -14.48
CA GLY A 55 13.05 -4.71 -14.80
C GLY A 55 13.32 -5.74 -13.70
N ARG A 56 12.60 -5.68 -12.57
CA ARG A 56 12.62 -6.73 -11.53
C ARG A 56 11.25 -7.40 -11.42
N PRO A 57 11.17 -8.68 -11.01
CA PRO A 57 9.89 -9.35 -10.75
C PRO A 57 9.04 -8.56 -9.74
N VAL A 58 7.72 -8.56 -9.97
CA VAL A 58 6.76 -7.84 -9.12
C VAL A 58 6.64 -8.55 -7.76
N THR A 59 6.84 -7.79 -6.68
CA THR A 59 6.66 -8.28 -5.30
C THR A 59 5.51 -7.58 -4.56
N TYR A 60 5.04 -6.45 -5.07
CA TYR A 60 3.96 -5.65 -4.46
C TYR A 60 3.07 -5.04 -5.53
N TRP A 61 1.81 -4.82 -5.16
CA TRP A 61 0.85 -4.01 -5.90
C TRP A 61 0.67 -2.70 -5.13
N PHE A 62 0.67 -1.57 -5.85
CA PHE A 62 0.51 -0.25 -5.26
C PHE A 62 -0.82 0.35 -5.67
N GLY A 63 -1.56 0.88 -4.69
CA GLY A 63 -2.71 1.75 -4.89
C GLY A 63 -2.38 3.14 -4.34
N VAL A 64 -2.72 4.18 -5.09
CA VAL A 64 -2.59 5.57 -4.63
C VAL A 64 -3.80 5.88 -3.76
N VAL A 65 -3.56 6.38 -2.55
CA VAL A 65 -4.62 6.85 -1.65
C VAL A 65 -4.88 8.33 -1.84
N ASP A 66 -3.79 9.12 -1.87
CA ASP A 66 -3.81 10.55 -2.07
C ASP A 66 -2.45 10.99 -2.62
N GLY A 67 -2.47 11.94 -3.56
CA GLY A 67 -1.29 12.49 -4.23
C GLY A 67 -0.50 11.47 -5.06
N LEU A 68 -0.22 11.81 -6.31
CA LEU A 68 0.90 11.25 -7.08
C LEU A 68 1.25 12.19 -8.23
#